data_AF-A0A7J4XLT4-F1
#
_entry.id   AF-A0A7J4XLT4-F1
#
_cell.length_a   1.000
_cell.length_b   1.000
_cell.length_c   1.000
_cell.angle_alpha   90.00
_cell.angle_beta   90.00
_cell.angle_gamma   90.00
#
_symmetry.space_group_name_H-M   'P 1'
#
loop_
_entity.id
_entity.type
_entity.pdbx_description
1 polymer ?
#
loop_
_entity_poly.entity_id
_entity_poly.type
_entity_poly.pdbx_seq_one_letter_code
_entity_poly.pdbx_strand_id
1 'polypeptide(L)'
;MVKLNNSNQYESVMIHLTPIDTPLAYAHRVEDLMIGGMTREAAEREALEPCELELYYEPGTALFGVDPGAAESGTIYSPYTGELCENADES
;
A
#
# COMPACT_ATOMS: atom_id res chain seq x y z
N MET A 1 -0.58 -13.81 -14.70
CA MET A 1 -0.57 -14.00 -13.24
C MET A 1 0.65 -13.31 -12.65
N VAL A 2 0.42 -12.50 -11.62
CA VAL A 2 1.46 -11.72 -10.93
C VAL A 2 2.01 -12.56 -9.79
N LYS A 3 3.32 -12.50 -9.54
CA LYS A 3 3.99 -13.17 -8.43
C LYS A 3 4.37 -12.14 -7.36
N LEU A 4 4.12 -12.46 -6.09
CA LEU A 4 4.53 -11.64 -4.95
C LEU A 4 6.05 -11.65 -4.82
N ASN A 5 6.63 -10.52 -4.39
CA ASN A 5 8.08 -10.41 -4.29
C ASN A 5 8.59 -11.13 -3.03
N ASN A 6 9.85 -11.54 -3.04
CA ASN A 6 10.49 -12.02 -1.82
C ASN A 6 10.79 -10.84 -0.90
N SER A 7 10.77 -11.06 0.42
CA SER A 7 11.01 -10.01 1.43
C SER A 7 12.37 -9.32 1.32
N ASN A 8 13.36 -9.97 0.68
CA ASN A 8 14.69 -9.41 0.42
C ASN A 8 14.88 -8.88 -1.01
N GLN A 9 13.84 -8.94 -1.85
CA GLN A 9 13.88 -8.59 -3.27
C GLN A 9 12.55 -7.96 -3.71
N TYR A 10 12.20 -6.83 -3.12
CA TYR A 10 11.05 -6.03 -3.54
C TYR A 10 11.47 -4.59 -3.85
N GLU A 11 10.73 -3.97 -4.77
CA GLU A 11 10.85 -2.54 -5.07
C GLU A 11 9.65 -1.80 -4.43
N SER A 12 9.90 -0.66 -3.81
CA SER A 12 8.85 0.15 -3.19
C SER A 12 9.01 1.63 -3.46
N VAL A 13 7.92 2.36 -3.24
CA VAL A 13 7.86 3.82 -3.32
C VAL A 13 7.25 4.40 -2.06
N MET A 14 7.77 5.55 -1.64
CA MET A 14 7.22 6.32 -0.53
C MET A 14 6.21 7.35 -1.06
N ILE A 15 4.93 7.16 -0.76
CA ILE A 15 3.84 8.05 -1.13
C ILE A 15 3.59 9.06 -0.01
N HIS A 16 3.60 10.34 -0.36
CA HIS A 16 3.26 11.41 0.56
C HIS A 16 1.80 11.79 0.38
N LEU A 17 1.02 11.64 1.45
CA LEU A 17 -0.38 12.05 1.45
C LEU A 17 -0.48 13.49 1.95
N THR A 18 -1.16 14.35 1.20
CA THR A 18 -1.32 15.76 1.55
C THR A 18 -2.78 16.18 1.34
N PRO A 19 -3.27 17.16 2.11
CA PRO A 19 -4.61 17.70 1.92
C PRO A 19 -4.81 18.44 0.58
N ILE A 20 -3.74 18.64 -0.21
CA ILE A 20 -3.78 19.35 -1.50
C ILE A 20 -3.69 18.35 -2.66
N ASP A 21 -2.68 17.49 -2.65
CA ASP A 21 -2.36 16.62 -3.78
C ASP A 21 -3.17 15.32 -3.75
N THR A 22 -3.47 14.81 -2.54
CA THR A 22 -4.16 13.53 -2.31
C THR A 22 -5.24 13.67 -1.22
N PRO A 23 -6.17 14.62 -1.34
CA PRO A 23 -7.07 15.02 -0.26
C PRO A 23 -7.94 13.89 0.28
N LEU A 24 -8.40 12.97 -0.58
CA LEU A 24 -9.26 11.85 -0.18
C LEU A 24 -8.50 10.82 0.65
N ALA A 25 -7.33 10.39 0.18
CA ALA A 25 -6.51 9.41 0.88
C ALA A 25 -5.95 9.98 2.19
N TYR A 26 -5.53 11.26 2.19
CA TYR A 26 -5.13 11.95 3.40
C TYR A 26 -6.25 11.99 4.44
N ALA A 27 -7.48 12.37 4.03
CA ALA A 27 -8.62 12.44 4.95
C ALA A 27 -8.95 11.08 5.59
N HIS A 28 -8.95 9.99 4.80
CA HIS A 28 -9.17 8.65 5.33
C HIS A 28 -8.04 8.21 6.27
N ARG A 29 -6.78 8.52 5.95
CA ARG A 29 -5.66 8.21 6.86
C ARG A 29 -5.80 8.94 8.20
N VAL A 30 -6.20 10.21 8.20
CA VAL A 30 -6.47 10.95 9.44
C VAL A 30 -7.60 10.27 10.23
N GLU A 31 -8.68 9.86 9.57
CA GLU A 31 -9.79 9.16 10.20
C GLU A 31 -9.35 7.83 10.83
N ASP A 32 -8.59 7.00 10.12
CA ASP A 32 -8.07 5.73 10.62
C ASP A 32 -7.18 5.92 11.87
N LEU A 33 -6.31 6.93 11.85
CA LEU A 33 -5.45 7.27 12.99
C LEU A 33 -6.26 7.75 14.20
N MET A 34 -7.35 8.51 13.96
CA MET A 34 -8.27 8.93 15.01
C MET A 34 -9.05 7.73 15.59
N ILE A 35 -9.49 6.78 14.75
CA ILE A 35 -10.10 5.52 15.18
C ILE A 35 -9.12 4.72 16.05
N GLY A 36 -7.83 4.77 15.71
CA GLY A 36 -6.73 4.22 16.52
C GLY A 36 -6.46 4.94 17.85
N GLY A 37 -7.20 6.00 18.17
CA GLY A 37 -7.14 6.71 19.44
C GLY A 37 -6.29 7.99 19.45
N MET A 38 -5.78 8.43 18.29
CA MET A 38 -5.08 9.71 18.20
C MET A 38 -6.06 10.90 18.30
N THR A 39 -5.60 12.03 18.84
CA THR A 39 -6.34 13.30 18.66
C THR A 39 -6.27 13.73 17.20
N ARG A 40 -7.20 14.58 16.76
CA ARG A 40 -7.19 15.08 15.37
C ARG A 40 -5.86 15.74 15.02
N GLU A 41 -5.32 16.61 15.88
CA GLU A 41 -4.06 17.31 15.60
C GLU A 41 -2.86 16.36 15.52
N ALA A 42 -2.86 15.27 16.29
CA ALA A 42 -1.82 14.24 16.21
C ALA A 42 -1.98 13.41 14.93
N ALA A 43 -3.21 13.02 14.59
CA ALA A 43 -3.51 12.26 13.38
C ALA A 43 -3.19 13.04 12.11
N GLU A 44 -3.52 14.33 12.04
CA GLU A 44 -3.19 15.20 10.91
C GLU A 44 -1.68 15.31 10.71
N ARG A 45 -0.90 15.44 11.79
CA ARG A 45 0.57 15.47 11.70
C ARG A 45 1.13 14.13 11.23
N GLU A 46 0.66 13.03 11.80
CA GLU A 46 1.11 11.68 11.47
C GLU A 46 0.69 11.24 10.05
N ALA A 47 -0.46 11.73 9.55
CA ALA A 47 -0.94 11.42 8.22
C ALA A 47 -0.07 12.02 7.10
N LEU A 48 0.78 13.00 7.41
CA LEU A 48 1.76 13.58 6.49
C LEU A 48 3.02 12.71 6.34
N GLU A 49 3.26 11.79 7.28
CA GLU A 49 4.37 10.84 7.16
C GLU A 49 4.13 9.90 5.96
N PRO A 50 5.15 9.65 5.13
CA PRO A 50 4.95 8.88 3.92
C PRO A 50 4.57 7.43 4.21
N CYS A 51 3.70 6.86 3.39
CA CYS A 51 3.43 5.41 3.37
C CYS A 51 4.28 4.73 2.31
N GLU A 52 4.80 3.55 2.64
CA GLU A 52 5.46 2.68 1.68
C GLU A 52 4.40 1.89 0.88
N LEU A 53 4.59 1.79 -0.43
CA LEU A 53 3.86 0.85 -1.28
C LEU A 53 4.87 -0.02 -2.02
N GLU A 54 4.72 -1.33 -1.87
CA GLU A 54 5.45 -2.32 -2.65
C GLU A 54 4.87 -2.38 -4.08
N LEU A 55 5.74 -2.41 -5.08
CA LEU A 55 5.38 -2.32 -6.49
C LEU A 55 5.26 -3.69 -7.15
N TYR A 56 4.20 -3.82 -7.94
CA TYR A 56 3.90 -5.00 -8.74
C TYR A 56 3.50 -4.60 -10.15
N TYR A 57 4.11 -5.24 -11.14
CA TYR A 57 3.77 -5.00 -12.55
C TYR A 57 3.12 -6.25 -13.16
N GLU A 58 1.91 -6.10 -13.70
CA GLU A 58 1.26 -7.17 -14.46
C GLU A 58 1.64 -7.06 -15.94
N PRO A 59 2.44 -8.01 -16.48
CA PRO A 59 2.94 -7.91 -17.85
C PRO A 59 1.81 -7.80 -18.87
N GLY A 60 1.87 -6.75 -19.70
CA GLY A 60 0.84 -6.46 -20.70
C GLY A 60 -0.39 -5.70 -20.17
N THR A 61 -0.42 -5.33 -18.89
CA THR A 61 -1.51 -4.56 -18.29
C THR A 61 -1.03 -3.24 -17.69
N ALA A 62 -0.56 -3.21 -16.44
CA ALA A 62 -0.13 -1.99 -15.75
C ALA A 62 0.58 -2.29 -14.41
N LEU A 63 1.04 -1.21 -13.76
CA LEU A 63 1.64 -1.20 -12.43
C LEU A 63 0.57 -0.96 -11.35
N PHE A 64 0.62 -1.74 -10.26
CA PHE A 64 -0.12 -1.48 -9.03
C PHE A 64 0.79 -1.53 -7.80
N GLY A 65 0.36 -0.87 -6.72
CA GLY A 65 1.05 -0.86 -5.43
C GLY A 65 0.23 -1.60 -4.38
N VAL A 66 0.90 -2.28 -3.47
CA VAL A 66 0.31 -2.99 -2.33
C VAL A 66 0.99 -2.54 -1.05
N ASP A 67 0.23 -2.41 0.04
CA ASP A 67 0.79 -2.17 1.36
C ASP A 67 1.73 -3.33 1.75
N PRO A 68 2.97 -3.07 2.22
CA PRO A 68 3.92 -4.13 2.56
C PRO A 68 3.39 -5.13 3.59
N GLY A 69 2.61 -4.68 4.58
CA GLY A 69 2.00 -5.58 5.56
C GLY A 69 0.94 -6.49 4.95
N ALA A 70 0.21 -5.99 3.95
CA ALA A 70 -0.72 -6.80 3.16
C ALA A 70 0.01 -7.77 2.22
N ALA A 71 1.15 -7.37 1.63
CA ALA A 71 1.96 -8.26 0.80
C ALA A 71 2.59 -9.41 1.63
N GLU A 72 2.99 -9.14 2.87
CA GLU A 72 3.60 -10.12 3.77
C GLU A 72 2.58 -11.14 4.32
N SER A 73 1.37 -10.69 4.67
CA SER A 73 0.41 -11.49 5.45
C SER A 73 -0.97 -11.68 4.82
N GLY A 74 -1.25 -10.99 3.72
CA GLY A 74 -2.55 -10.95 3.08
C GLY A 74 -2.72 -11.92 1.91
N THR A 75 -3.93 -11.93 1.36
CA THR A 75 -4.24 -12.60 0.08
C THR A 75 -4.45 -11.53 -0.97
N ILE A 76 -3.51 -11.43 -1.92
CA ILE A 76 -3.50 -10.37 -2.93
C ILE A 76 -4.07 -10.88 -4.24
N TYR A 77 -5.02 -10.15 -4.79
CA TYR A 77 -5.57 -10.38 -6.12
C TYR A 77 -5.13 -9.24 -7.04
N SER A 78 -4.87 -9.54 -8.32
CA SER A 78 -4.65 -8.49 -9.31
C SER A 78 -5.87 -7.56 -9.36
N PRO A 79 -5.68 -6.24 -9.25
CA PRO A 79 -6.78 -5.28 -9.37
C PRO A 79 -7.34 -5.20 -10.80
N TYR A 80 -6.66 -5.80 -11.79
CA TYR A 80 -7.04 -5.73 -13.19
C TYR A 80 -7.79 -6.98 -13.67
N THR A 81 -7.38 -8.15 -13.21
CA THR A 81 -7.93 -9.44 -13.66
C THR A 81 -8.77 -10.14 -12.60
N GLY A 82 -8.61 -9.78 -11.33
CA GLY A 82 -9.21 -10.48 -10.20
C GLY A 82 -8.60 -11.86 -9.95
N GLU A 83 -7.52 -12.22 -10.66
CA GLU A 83 -6.77 -13.45 -10.42
C GLU A 83 -5.94 -13.34 -9.14
N LEU A 84 -5.81 -14.46 -8.43
CA LEU A 84 -4.95 -14.55 -7.25
C LEU A 84 -3.48 -14.41 -7.66
N CYS A 85 -2.73 -13.55 -6.97
CA CYS A 85 -1.29 -13.47 -7.15
C CYS A 85 -0.60 -14.73 -6.61
N GLU A 86 0.42 -15.23 -7.30
CA GLU A 86 1.25 -16.32 -6.82
C GLU A 86 2.07 -15.86 -5.61
N ASN A 87 2.25 -16.74 -4.63
CA ASN A 87 3.13 -16.45 -3.49
C ASN A 87 4.58 -16.28 -3.97
N ALA A 88 5.35 -15.56 -3.15
CA ALA A 88 6.79 -15.48 -3.27
C ALA A 88 7.44 -16.88 -3.20
N ASP A 89 8.66 -17.03 -3.71
CA ASP A 89 9.36 -18.32 -3.62
C ASP A 89 9.65 -18.65 -2.14
N GLU A 90 9.46 -19.91 -1.75
CA GLU A 90 9.95 -20.38 -0.45
C GLU A 90 11.48 -20.27 -0.44
N SER A 91 12.01 -19.40 0.42
CA SER A 91 13.44 -19.21 0.65
C SER A 91 14.05 -20.34 1.48
#